data_AF-A0A6N0Z507-F1
#
_entry.id   AF-A0A6N0Z507-F1
#
_cell.length_a   1.000
_cell.length_b   1.000
_cell.length_c   1.000
_cell.angle_alpha   90.00
_cell.angle_beta   90.00
_cell.angle_gamma   90.00
#
_symmetry.space_group_name_H-M   'P 1'
#
loop_
_entity.id
_entity.type
_entity.pdbx_description
1 polymer ?
#
loop_
_entity_poly.entity_id
_entity_poly.type
_entity_poly.pdbx_seq_one_letter_code
_entity_poly.pdbx_strand_id
1 'polypeptide(L)'
;MNTPSVTDGMVSMPRDDFEELLERAAERGARHALHGVGLDGPDAAHDIRELRSLLDAFNLFSCAPCQGAVFQRVRIPPGNFRSGR
;
A
#
# COMPACT_ATOMS: atom_id res chain seq x y z
N MET A 1 -33.26 -2.27 32.87
CA MET A 1 -32.78 -2.99 31.68
C MET A 1 -33.92 -3.07 30.70
N ASN A 2 -33.85 -2.35 29.58
CA ASN A 2 -34.83 -2.49 28.51
C ASN A 2 -34.42 -3.73 27.70
N THR A 3 -35.23 -4.76 27.74
CA THR A 3 -35.02 -5.97 26.93
C THR A 3 -35.24 -5.63 25.45
N PRO A 4 -34.28 -5.90 24.55
CA PRO A 4 -34.48 -5.68 23.13
C PRO A 4 -35.65 -6.53 22.65
N SER A 5 -36.67 -5.90 22.05
CA SER A 5 -37.84 -6.58 21.52
C SER A 5 -37.69 -6.78 20.02
N VAL A 6 -37.93 -8.00 19.55
CA VAL A 6 -37.88 -8.33 18.11
C VAL A 6 -39.30 -8.39 17.60
N THR A 7 -39.65 -7.47 16.70
CA THR A 7 -40.97 -7.43 16.04
C THR A 7 -40.75 -7.43 14.54
N ASP A 8 -41.34 -8.41 13.85
CA ASP A 8 -41.29 -8.53 12.38
C ASP A 8 -39.86 -8.52 11.80
N GLY A 9 -38.92 -9.16 12.50
CA GLY A 9 -37.50 -9.20 12.14
C GLY A 9 -36.71 -7.93 12.46
N MET A 10 -37.35 -6.85 12.91
CA MET A 10 -36.68 -5.66 13.43
C MET A 10 -36.41 -5.78 14.92
N VAL A 11 -35.17 -5.51 15.33
CA VAL A 11 -34.78 -5.43 16.74
C VAL A 11 -34.96 -3.99 17.22
N SER A 12 -35.85 -3.77 18.17
CA SER A 12 -36.03 -2.50 18.86
C SER A 12 -35.26 -2.52 20.17
N MET A 13 -34.34 -1.57 20.34
CA MET A 13 -33.55 -1.39 21.55
C MET A 13 -33.28 0.10 21.80
N PRO A 14 -32.91 0.48 23.03
CA PRO A 14 -32.48 1.85 23.32
C PRO A 14 -31.31 2.29 22.45
N ARG A 15 -31.23 3.60 22.16
CA ARG A 15 -30.18 4.17 21.30
C ARG A 15 -28.78 3.86 21.83
N ASP A 16 -28.59 4.00 23.13
CA ASP A 16 -27.28 3.81 23.78
C ASP A 16 -26.80 2.36 23.63
N ASP A 17 -27.68 1.38 23.87
CA ASP A 17 -27.38 -0.05 23.70
C ASP A 17 -27.08 -0.40 22.23
N PHE A 18 -27.77 0.26 21.28
CA PHE A 18 -27.54 0.08 19.85
C PHE A 18 -26.19 0.66 19.41
N GLU A 19 -25.83 1.84 19.92
CA GLU A 19 -24.57 2.51 19.63
C GLU A 19 -23.39 1.68 20.16
N GLU A 20 -23.51 1.13 21.37
CA GLU A 20 -22.51 0.20 21.93
C GLU A 20 -22.38 -1.08 21.08
N LEU A 21 -23.50 -1.65 20.61
CA LEU A 21 -23.49 -2.82 19.73
C LEU A 21 -22.80 -2.51 18.39
N LEU A 22 -23.07 -1.34 17.82
CA LEU A 22 -22.44 -0.87 16.58
C LEU A 22 -20.93 -0.67 16.77
N GLU A 23 -20.50 -0.03 17.84
CA GLU A 23 -19.08 0.17 18.15
C GLU A 23 -18.35 -1.18 18.24
N ARG A 24 -18.91 -2.13 19.00
CA ARG A 24 -18.33 -3.48 19.13
C ARG A 24 -18.33 -4.26 17.83
N ALA A 25 -19.31 -4.05 16.95
CA ALA A 25 -19.34 -4.66 15.63
C ALA A 25 -18.28 -4.04 14.70
N ALA A 26 -18.16 -2.71 14.71
CA ALA A 26 -17.17 -1.97 13.95
C ALA A 26 -15.74 -2.33 14.38
N GLU A 27 -15.46 -2.39 15.68
CA GLU A 27 -14.15 -2.79 16.22
C GLU A 27 -13.78 -4.20 15.77
N ARG A 28 -14.69 -5.17 15.91
CA ARG A 28 -14.45 -6.56 15.49
C ARG A 28 -14.25 -6.66 13.98
N GLY A 29 -15.02 -5.91 13.19
CA GLY A 29 -14.90 -5.86 11.74
C GLY A 29 -13.55 -5.26 11.31
N ALA A 30 -13.14 -4.16 11.93
CA ALA A 30 -11.85 -3.53 11.68
C ALA A 30 -10.69 -4.47 12.03
N ARG A 31 -10.73 -5.11 13.20
CA ARG A 31 -9.71 -6.08 13.60
C ARG A 31 -9.62 -7.25 12.64
N HIS A 32 -10.75 -7.78 12.17
CA HIS A 32 -10.77 -8.87 11.20
C HIS A 32 -10.21 -8.45 9.84
N ALA A 33 -10.56 -7.25 9.36
CA ALA A 33 -10.02 -6.70 8.12
C ALA A 33 -8.50 -6.49 8.21
N LEU A 34 -8.01 -5.93 9.32
CA LEU A 34 -6.58 -5.74 9.59
C LEU A 34 -5.84 -7.07 9.64
N HIS A 35 -6.39 -8.09 10.31
CA HIS A 35 -5.81 -9.44 10.31
C HIS A 35 -5.75 -10.05 8.90
N GLY A 36 -6.76 -9.82 8.07
CA GLY A 36 -6.79 -10.30 6.69
C GLY A 36 -5.65 -9.74 5.81
N VAL A 37 -5.12 -8.56 6.17
CA VAL A 37 -3.97 -7.93 5.51
C VAL A 37 -2.66 -8.04 6.31
N GLY A 38 -2.66 -8.81 7.41
CA GLY A 38 -1.48 -8.98 8.28
C GLY A 38 -1.10 -7.73 9.07
N LEU A 39 -2.05 -6.81 9.30
CA LEU A 39 -1.86 -5.55 10.02
C LEU A 39 -2.46 -5.54 11.43
N ASP A 40 -2.63 -6.71 12.03
CA ASP A 40 -3.21 -6.91 13.36
C ASP A 40 -2.19 -6.86 14.50
N GLY A 41 -0.88 -6.91 14.18
CA GLY A 41 0.22 -6.88 15.14
C GLY A 41 0.78 -5.48 15.41
N PRO A 42 1.47 -5.28 16.55
CA PRO A 42 2.16 -4.03 16.88
C PRO A 42 3.27 -3.70 15.87
N ASP A 43 3.83 -4.73 15.23
CA ASP A 43 4.91 -4.61 14.25
C ASP A 43 4.42 -4.26 12.84
N ALA A 44 3.11 -4.38 12.57
CA ALA A 44 2.54 -4.06 11.25
C ALA A 44 2.86 -2.62 10.78
N ALA A 45 2.86 -1.66 11.71
CA ALA A 45 3.24 -0.29 11.41
C ALA A 45 4.76 -0.14 11.19
N HIS A 46 5.58 -1.00 11.79
CA HIS A 46 7.03 -1.05 11.58
C HIS A 46 7.35 -1.66 10.21
N ASP A 47 6.72 -2.80 9.89
CA ASP A 47 6.90 -3.52 8.63
C ASP A 47 6.51 -2.65 7.43
N ILE A 48 5.38 -1.93 7.48
CA ILE A 48 5.00 -0.98 6.42
C ILE A 48 6.07 0.12 6.24
N ARG A 49 6.63 0.62 7.34
CA ARG A 49 7.67 1.67 7.29
C ARG A 49 8.96 1.12 6.70
N GLU A 50 9.34 -0.09 7.06
CA GLU A 50 10.53 -0.77 6.52
C GLU A 50 10.38 -1.05 5.02
N LEU A 51 9.24 -1.61 4.60
CA LEU A 51 8.93 -1.85 3.19
C LEU A 51 9.00 -0.57 2.36
N ARG A 52 8.48 0.56 2.87
CA ARG A 52 8.59 1.86 2.20
C ARG A 52 10.03 2.36 2.15
N SER A 53 10.79 2.21 3.24
CA SER A 53 12.20 2.57 3.27
C SER A 53 13.03 1.77 2.27
N LEU A 54 12.73 0.47 2.10
CA LEU A 54 13.35 -0.39 1.10
C LEU A 54 12.97 0.05 -0.33
N LEU A 55 11.70 0.38 -0.55
CA LEU A 55 11.22 0.88 -1.85
C LEU A 55 11.87 2.21 -2.22
N ASP A 56 12.01 3.12 -1.26
CA ASP A 56 12.66 4.41 -1.43
C ASP A 56 14.16 4.24 -1.73
N ALA A 57 14.84 3.31 -1.04
CA ALA A 57 16.23 2.97 -1.35
C ALA A 57 16.39 2.37 -2.76
N PHE A 58 15.46 1.52 -3.19
CA PHE A 58 15.44 0.97 -4.54
C PHE A 58 15.18 2.03 -5.60
N ASN A 59 14.24 2.94 -5.35
CA ASN A 59 13.94 4.06 -6.24
C ASN A 59 15.12 5.06 -6.27
N LEU A 60 15.82 5.25 -5.16
CA LEU A 60 17.04 6.05 -5.08
C LEU A 60 18.20 5.39 -5.83
N PHE A 61 18.26 4.06 -5.92
CA PHE A 61 19.24 3.37 -6.77
C PHE A 61 18.85 3.44 -8.25
N SER A 62 17.56 3.29 -8.55
CA SER A 62 17.01 3.39 -9.92
C SER A 62 17.05 4.83 -10.47
N CYS A 63 17.08 5.82 -9.57
CA CYS A 63 17.24 7.25 -9.85
C CYS A 63 18.46 7.80 -9.10
N ALA A 64 19.48 6.98 -8.85
CA ALA A 64 20.80 7.52 -8.60
C ALA A 64 21.17 8.11 -9.95
N PRO A 65 21.57 9.39 -10.01
CA PRO A 65 21.76 10.03 -11.30
C PRO A 65 22.72 9.14 -12.08
N CYS A 66 22.34 8.79 -13.30
CA CYS A 66 23.27 8.41 -14.35
C CYS A 66 24.18 9.62 -14.62
N GLN A 67 24.90 10.10 -13.61
CA GLN A 67 25.91 11.11 -13.64
C GLN A 67 27.10 10.44 -14.31
N GLY A 68 27.22 10.64 -15.61
CA GLY A 68 28.49 10.41 -16.30
C GLY A 68 28.48 9.47 -17.50
N ALA A 69 27.34 8.99 -17.98
CA ALA A 69 27.30 8.52 -19.37
C ALA A 69 27.27 9.74 -20.30
N VAL A 70 28.40 10.45 -20.39
CA VAL A 70 28.67 11.30 -21.55
C VAL A 70 28.64 10.33 -22.72
N PHE A 71 27.54 10.33 -23.47
CA PHE A 71 27.46 9.65 -24.75
C PHE A 71 28.47 10.40 -25.65
N GLN A 72 29.74 10.02 -25.56
CA GLN A 72 30.75 10.48 -26.50
C GLN A 72 30.30 9.93 -27.84
N ARG A 73 29.69 10.82 -28.62
CA ARG A 73 29.35 10.59 -30.01
C ARG A 73 30.66 10.27 -30.70
N VAL A 74 30.95 8.98 -30.90
CA VAL A 74 32.09 8.53 -31.70
C VAL A 74 31.91 9.16 -33.07
N ARG A 75 32.74 10.15 -33.38
CA ARG A 75 32.81 10.76 -34.71
C ARG A 75 33.48 9.73 -35.61
N ILE A 76 32.67 8.89 -36.25
CA ILE A 76 33.15 8.01 -37.32
C ILE A 76 33.62 8.93 -38.47
N PRO A 77 34.90 8.90 -38.88
CA PRO A 77 35.35 9.65 -40.05
C PRO A 77 34.65 9.08 -41.30
N PRO A 78 34.30 9.91 -42.29
CA PRO A 78 33.72 9.40 -43.53
C PRO A 78 34.75 8.49 -44.21
N GLY A 79 34.48 7.19 -44.21
CA GLY A 79 35.26 6.20 -44.97
C GLY A 79 34.85 6.26 -46.43
N ASN A 80 35.83 6.40 -47.33
CA ASN A 80 35.60 6.41 -48.77
C ASN A 80 35.14 5.02 -49.24
N PHE A 81 33.82 4.85 -49.33
CA PHE A 81 33.20 3.62 -49.83
C PHE A 81 33.44 3.51 -51.34
N ARG A 82 34.49 2.79 -51.74
CA ARG A 82 34.72 2.40 -53.13
C ARG A 82 33.70 1.33 -53.51
N SER A 83 32.78 1.65 -54.42
CA SER A 83 31.92 0.65 -55.07
C SER A 83 32.79 -0.31 -55.89
N GLY A 84 32.83 -1.58 -55.46
CA GLY A 84 33.37 -2.68 -56.25
C GLY A 84 32.53 -2.91 -57.50
N ARG A 85 33.22 -3.26 -58.59
CA ARG A 85 32.70 -3.55 -59.92
C ARG A 85 31.93 -4.85 -59.98
#